data_AF-A0A5E4SRY9-F1
#
_entry.id   AF-A0A5E4SRY9-F1
#
_cell.length_a   1.000
_cell.length_b   1.000
_cell.length_c   1.000
_cell.angle_alpha   90.00
_cell.angle_beta   90.00
_cell.angle_gamma   90.00
#
_symmetry.space_group_name_H-M   'P 1'
#
loop_
_entity.id
_entity.type
_entity.pdbx_description
1 polymer ?
#
loop_
_entity_poly.entity_id
_entity_poly.type
_entity_poly.pdbx_seq_one_letter_code
_entity_poly.pdbx_strand_id
1 'polypeptide(L)' 'MKWVKLKKYCELTGDTPDAVHAKRRKGQFVDGVHCRIADDGNLWINTEAVERWVEQGAKATISALRGA' A
#
# COMPACT_ATOMS: atom_id res chain seq x y z
N MET A 1 -7.70 4.32 15.46
CA MET A 1 -6.28 4.34 15.03
C MET A 1 -6.16 3.46 13.80
N LYS A 2 -5.77 4.01 12.64
CA LYS A 2 -5.82 3.30 11.34
C LYS A 2 -4.48 3.19 10.63
N TRP A 3 -3.43 3.64 11.30
CA TRP A 3 -2.06 3.53 10.84
C TRP A 3 -1.47 2.24 11.40
N VAL A 4 -0.98 1.38 10.52
CA VAL A 4 -0.31 0.12 10.83
C VAL A 4 1.13 0.19 10.36
N LYS A 5 2.06 -0.36 11.16
CA LYS A 5 3.46 -0.48 10.73
C LYS A 5 3.53 -1.32 9.45
N LEU A 6 4.44 -0.98 8.53
CA LEU A 6 4.67 -1.73 7.28
C LEU A 6 4.80 -3.23 7.53
N LYS A 7 5.53 -3.62 8.57
CA LYS A 7 5.71 -5.02 8.96
C LYS A 7 4.37 -5.71 9.27
N LYS A 8 3.47 -5.03 10.00
CA LYS A 8 2.15 -5.56 10.34
C LYS A 8 1.20 -5.56 9.15
N TYR A 9 1.26 -4.54 8.31
CA TYR A 9 0.52 -4.50 7.05
C TYR A 9 0.92 -5.67 6.14
N CYS A 10 2.22 -5.94 6.01
CA CYS A 10 2.76 -7.09 5.28
C CYS A 10 2.22 -8.42 5.82
N GLU A 11 2.16 -8.59 7.15
CA GLU A 11 1.53 -9.78 7.77
C GLU A 11 0.02 -9.89 7.49
N LEU A 12 -0.71 -8.77 7.49
CA LEU A 12 -2.18 -8.78 7.35
C LEU A 12 -2.65 -8.98 5.91
N THR A 13 -2.00 -8.31 4.96
CA THR A 13 -2.41 -8.32 3.54
C THR A 13 -1.66 -9.38 2.74
N GLY A 14 -0.53 -9.88 3.24
CA GLY A 14 0.38 -10.76 2.49
C GLY A 14 1.18 -10.01 1.41
N ASP A 15 1.06 -8.69 1.32
CA ASP A 15 1.92 -7.83 0.48
C ASP A 15 3.36 -7.85 1.02
N THR A 16 4.36 -7.86 0.16
CA THR A 16 5.76 -7.68 0.57
C THR A 16 6.12 -6.19 0.73
N PRO A 17 7.11 -5.85 1.58
CA PRO A 17 7.59 -4.48 1.70
C PRO A 17 8.11 -3.93 0.36
N ASP A 18 8.67 -4.80 -0.48
CA ASP A 18 9.08 -4.44 -1.85
C ASP A 18 7.89 -4.01 -2.72
N ALA A 19 6.76 -4.72 -2.64
CA ALA A 19 5.53 -4.34 -3.35
C ALA A 19 5.03 -2.95 -2.92
N VAL A 20 5.12 -2.62 -1.62
CA VAL A 20 4.79 -1.27 -1.12
C VAL A 20 5.77 -0.22 -1.67
N HIS A 21 7.07 -0.50 -1.66
CA HIS A 21 8.07 0.40 -2.25
C HIS A 21 7.89 0.56 -3.76
N ALA A 22 7.51 -0.50 -4.48
CA ALA A 22 7.17 -0.45 -5.90
C ALA A 22 5.91 0.40 -6.13
N LYS A 23 4.87 0.24 -5.30
CA LYS A 23 3.66 1.07 -5.33
C LYS A 23 3.98 2.55 -5.06
N ARG A 24 4.87 2.84 -4.10
CA ARG A 24 5.39 4.18 -3.82
C ARG A 24 6.17 4.76 -5.00
N ARG A 25 7.05 3.99 -5.64
CA ARG A 25 7.79 4.41 -6.85
C ARG A 25 6.86 4.67 -8.04
N LYS A 26 5.78 3.90 -8.18
CA LYS A 26 4.76 4.12 -9.21
C LYS A 26 3.86 5.34 -8.96
N GLY A 27 4.01 6.04 -7.82
CA GLY A 27 3.14 7.16 -7.44
C GLY A 27 1.75 6.73 -6.95
N GLN A 28 1.54 5.43 -6.71
CA GLN A 28 0.28 4.91 -6.17
C GLN A 28 0.18 5.16 -4.66
N PHE A 29 1.30 5.08 -3.94
CA PHE A 29 1.36 5.38 -2.52
C PHE A 29 1.98 6.77 -2.33
N VAL A 30 1.13 7.73 -1.94
CA VAL A 30 1.54 9.10 -1.66
C VAL A 30 2.02 9.22 -0.22
N ASP A 31 3.22 9.77 -0.05
CA ASP A 31 3.80 10.07 1.26
C ASP A 31 2.98 11.17 1.97
N GLY A 32 2.54 10.89 3.20
CA GLY A 32 1.62 11.74 3.97
C GLY A 32 0.14 11.35 3.89
N VAL A 33 -0.27 10.56 2.88
CA VAL A 33 -1.67 10.09 2.73
C VAL A 33 -1.78 8.59 2.95
N HIS A 34 -1.03 7.80 2.18
CA HIS A 34 -1.09 6.33 2.18
C HIS A 34 0.03 5.73 3.04
N CYS A 35 1.21 6.32 2.96
CA CYS A 35 2.37 5.93 3.75
C CYS A 35 2.97 7.16 4.44
N ARG A 36 3.47 6.99 5.65
CA ARG A 36 4.13 8.04 6.45
C ARG A 36 5.32 7.44 7.15
N ILE A 37 6.42 8.17 7.20
CA ILE A 37 7.54 7.85 8.08
C ILE A 37 7.23 8.45 9.45
N ALA A 38 7.19 7.60 10.48
CA ALA A 38 7.07 8.07 11.86
C ALA A 38 8.45 8.52 12.39
N ASP A 39 8.45 9.26 13.49
CA ASP A 39 9.66 9.74 14.17
C ASP A 39 10.63 8.60 14.53
N ASP A 40 10.09 7.38 14.75
CA ASP A 40 10.86 6.15 14.96
C ASP A 40 11.64 5.64 13.71
N GLY A 41 11.60 6.34 12.58
CA GLY A 41 12.20 5.90 11.30
C GLY A 41 11.47 4.73 10.63
N ASN A 42 10.33 4.30 11.18
CA ASN A 42 9.52 3.22 10.64
C ASN A 42 8.48 3.75 9.64
N LEU A 43 8.24 2.99 8.56
CA LEU A 43 7.14 3.26 7.63
C LEU A 43 5.81 2.78 8.21
N TRP A 44 4.85 3.68 8.29
CA TRP A 44 3.46 3.41 8.64
C TRP A 44 2.59 3.54 7.41
N ILE A 45 1.63 2.64 7.30
CA ILE A 45 0.67 2.56 6.21
C ILE A 45 -0.71 2.83 6.80
N ASN A 46 -1.46 3.70 6.16
CA ASN A 46 -2.85 3.93 6.51
C ASN A 46 -3.73 2.91 5.80
N THR A 47 -4.30 1.97 6.55
CA THR A 47 -5.11 0.88 5.98
C THR A 47 -6.30 1.42 5.18
N GLU A 48 -6.94 2.51 5.62
CA GLU A 48 -8.09 3.08 4.90
C GLU A 48 -7.72 3.70 3.56
N ALA A 49 -6.63 4.46 3.54
CA ALA A 49 -6.18 5.09 2.30
C ALA A 49 -5.76 4.00 1.30
N VAL A 50 -5.09 2.96 1.80
CA VAL A 50 -4.71 1.81 0.98
C VAL A 50 -5.92 1.01 0.51
N GLU A 51 -6.91 0.77 1.34
CA GLU A 51 -8.13 0.04 0.96
C GLU A 51 -8.91 0.79 -0.14
N ARG A 52 -9.11 2.11 0.03
CA ARG A 52 -9.67 2.98 -1.02
C ARG A 52 -8.83 2.93 -2.30
N TRP A 53 -7.51 2.96 -2.17
CA TRP A 53 -6.62 2.86 -3.31
C TRP A 53 -6.71 1.49 -3.98
N VAL A 54 -6.84 0.40 -3.23
CA VAL A 54 -7.02 -0.96 -3.76
C VAL A 54 -8.36 -1.07 -4.48
N GLU A 55 -9.45 -0.52 -3.94
CA GLU A 55 -10.74 -0.46 -4.63
C GLU A 55 -10.68 0.36 -5.93
N GLN A 56 -9.92 1.45 -5.95
CA GLN A 56 -9.70 2.27 -7.15
C GLN A 56 -8.74 1.61 -8.15
N GLY A 57 -7.68 0.96 -7.68
CA GLY A 57 -6.63 0.31 -8.46
C GLY A 57 -7.02 -1.07 -8.99
N ALA A 58 -7.94 -1.78 -8.33
CA ALA A 58 -8.55 -3.01 -8.82
C ALA A 58 -9.33 -2.76 -10.12
N LYS A 59 -9.96 -1.59 -10.28
CA LYS A 59 -10.55 -1.19 -11.57
C LYS A 59 -9.50 -1.03 -12.69
N ALA A 60 -8.26 -0.68 -12.35
CA ALA A 60 -7.18 -0.49 -13.32
C ALA A 60 -6.37 -1.77 -13.62
N THR A 61 -6.36 -2.78 -12.73
CA THR A 61 -5.46 -3.95 -12.85
C THR A 61 -6.16 -5.25 -13.28
N ILE A 62 -7.48 -5.34 -13.18
CA ILE A 62 -8.21 -6.56 -13.61
C ILE A 62 -8.18 -6.78 -15.15
N SER A 63 -7.69 -5.83 -15.95
CA SER A 63 -7.46 -6.04 -17.39
C SER A 63 -6.22 -6.87 -17.75
N ALA A 64 -5.36 -7.27 -16.79
CA ALA A 64 -4.08 -7.91 -17.09
C ALA A 64 -3.94 -9.38 -16.64
N LEU A 65 -4.97 -10.00 -16.04
CA LEU A 65 -4.91 -11.39 -15.54
C LEU A 65 -5.96 -12.35 -16.16
N ARG A 66 -6.55 -11.97 -17.30
CA ARG A 66 -7.31 -12.89 -18.16
C ARG A 66 -6.75 -12.82 -19.58
N GLY A 67 -5.63 -13.51 -19.82
CA GLY A 67 -5.05 -13.59 -21.15
C GLY A 67 -3.73 -14.34 -21.21
N ALA A 68 -3.80 -15.66 -21.05
CA ALA A 68 -3.03 -16.68 -21.78
C ALA A 68 -3.28 -18.05 -21.12
#